data_AF-A0A5J6LDN6-F1
#
_entry.id   AF-A0A5J6LDN6-F1
#
_cell.length_a   1.000
_cell.length_b   1.000
_cell.length_c   1.000
_cell.angle_alpha   90.00
_cell.angle_beta   90.00
_cell.angle_gamma   90.00
#
_symmetry.space_group_name_H-M   'P 1'
#
loop_
_entity.id
_entity.type
_entity.pdbx_description
1 polymer ?
#
loop_
_entity_poly.entity_id
_entity_poly.type
_entity_poly.pdbx_seq_one_letter_code
_entity_poly.pdbx_strand_id
1 'polypeptide(L)'
;MDISNTENKKPRMLSGIRRISPAPLIDIPREQQRNEWRAKMSETLSTESSTPSVSEAWKVKFDILQKMGAGEQFLYKAMGSAEYKGLSFRERNKISFNILAFLFGSLYYFSKKMWAKGAAILGVTWALATLLTLVEFIIGFEFPAVAYWIPSSVFCAQLANYDYFRKVMYGENMWGGWPSMLSKPVGAIGFPLLALVLLFGIVMLGPVPVPKCSDTETTNLIKQIADREMGNQLGAEATKMFSYTIGAIRTTNTNEQTGAYECAAELSIITSNTGQANEIPITYTVEMADNGKEFYVSVLGL
;
A
#
# COMPACT_ATOMS: atom_id res chain seq x y z
N MET A 1 -72.58 34.82 31.39
CA MET A 1 -71.19 34.41 31.66
C MET A 1 -71.26 33.04 32.28
N ASP A 2 -70.96 32.00 31.51
CA ASP A 2 -70.45 30.73 32.03
C ASP A 2 -69.85 29.94 30.87
N ILE A 3 -68.71 29.33 31.16
CA ILE A 3 -67.75 28.72 30.23
C ILE A 3 -68.05 27.22 30.14
N SER A 4 -68.18 26.67 28.93
CA SER A 4 -68.01 25.23 28.72
C SER A 4 -67.37 24.91 27.36
N ASN A 5 -66.04 24.90 27.41
CA ASN A 5 -65.13 23.87 26.90
C ASN A 5 -65.72 22.83 25.91
N THR A 6 -65.28 22.86 24.65
CA THR A 6 -65.37 21.71 23.73
C THR A 6 -63.99 21.42 23.16
N GLU A 7 -63.41 20.31 23.64
CA GLU A 7 -62.12 19.76 23.23
C GLU A 7 -62.14 19.25 21.78
N ASN A 8 -61.06 19.59 21.09
CA ASN A 8 -60.75 19.28 19.71
C ASN A 8 -60.20 17.85 19.57
N LYS A 9 -61.02 16.87 19.18
CA LYS A 9 -60.57 15.48 18.92
C LYS A 9 -60.16 15.30 17.44
N LYS A 10 -58.85 15.27 17.19
CA LYS A 10 -58.23 14.92 15.91
C LYS A 10 -58.36 13.40 15.65
N PRO A 11 -58.68 12.94 14.42
CA PRO A 11 -58.85 11.51 14.15
C PRO A 11 -57.52 10.73 14.12
N ARG A 12 -57.50 9.57 14.79
CA ARG A 12 -56.41 8.58 14.79
C ARG A 12 -56.45 7.80 13.46
N MET A 13 -55.45 7.99 12.59
CA MET A 13 -55.19 7.02 11.51
C MET A 13 -54.59 5.75 12.10
N LEU A 14 -55.22 4.61 11.86
CA LEU A 14 -54.68 3.29 12.16
C LEU A 14 -53.89 2.78 10.95
N SER A 15 -52.56 2.85 11.01
CA SER A 15 -51.68 2.21 10.01
C SER A 15 -51.42 0.76 10.39
N GLY A 16 -51.99 -0.19 9.63
CA GLY A 16 -51.69 -1.62 9.76
C GLY A 16 -50.46 -2.01 8.96
N ILE A 17 -49.34 -2.29 9.64
CA ILE A 17 -48.15 -2.90 9.03
C ILE A 17 -48.37 -4.42 9.04
N ARG A 18 -48.60 -5.05 7.87
CA ARG A 18 -48.48 -6.50 7.74
C ARG A 18 -46.99 -6.85 7.80
N ARG A 19 -46.54 -7.46 8.90
CA ARG A 19 -45.26 -8.18 8.89
C ARG A 19 -45.41 -9.37 7.95
N ILE A 20 -44.65 -9.38 6.87
CA ILE A 20 -44.39 -10.62 6.13
C ILE A 20 -43.52 -11.46 7.07
N SER A 21 -44.08 -12.53 7.63
CA SER A 21 -43.27 -13.52 8.34
C SER A 21 -42.20 -14.04 7.37
N PRO A 22 -40.92 -14.09 7.76
CA PRO A 22 -39.93 -14.77 6.95
C PRO A 22 -40.38 -16.22 6.73
N ALA A 23 -40.29 -16.70 5.49
CA ALA A 23 -40.54 -18.09 5.16
C ALA A 23 -39.69 -19.00 6.05
N PRO A 24 -40.19 -20.18 6.46
CA PRO A 24 -39.41 -21.10 7.28
C PRO A 24 -38.12 -21.48 6.55
N LEU A 25 -36.98 -21.38 7.23
CA LEU A 25 -35.73 -21.95 6.76
C LEU A 25 -35.90 -23.47 6.70
N ILE A 26 -36.05 -23.99 5.49
CA ILE A 26 -35.95 -25.43 5.22
C ILE A 26 -34.50 -25.81 5.49
N ASP A 27 -34.24 -26.55 6.57
CA ASP A 27 -32.91 -27.10 6.89
C ASP A 27 -32.60 -28.23 5.92
N ILE A 28 -32.02 -27.89 4.77
CA ILE A 28 -31.60 -28.86 3.74
C ILE A 28 -30.44 -29.69 4.31
N PRO A 29 -30.51 -31.04 4.30
CA PRO A 29 -29.44 -31.90 4.78
C PRO A 29 -28.09 -31.57 4.14
N ARG A 30 -27.02 -31.48 4.96
CA ARG A 30 -25.66 -31.09 4.52
C ARG A 30 -25.11 -31.88 3.34
N GLU A 31 -25.53 -33.14 3.19
CA GLU A 31 -25.13 -33.98 2.07
C GLU A 31 -25.81 -33.56 0.76
N GLN A 32 -27.06 -33.14 0.83
CA GLN A 32 -27.79 -32.57 -0.31
C GLN A 32 -27.18 -31.24 -0.73
N GLN A 33 -26.88 -30.33 0.22
CA GLN A 33 -26.16 -29.08 -0.08
C GLN A 33 -24.79 -29.34 -0.74
N ARG A 34 -24.08 -30.38 -0.30
CA ARG A 34 -22.78 -30.78 -0.89
C ARG A 34 -22.95 -31.28 -2.32
N ASN A 35 -23.99 -32.05 -2.60
CA ASN A 35 -24.25 -32.60 -3.94
C ASN A 35 -24.74 -31.51 -4.90
N GLU A 36 -25.63 -30.63 -4.45
CA GLU A 36 -26.04 -29.42 -5.18
C GLU A 36 -24.84 -28.51 -5.47
N TRP A 37 -23.95 -28.34 -4.49
CA TRP A 37 -22.70 -27.61 -4.67
C TRP A 37 -21.76 -28.28 -5.69
N ARG A 38 -21.59 -29.61 -5.65
CA ARG A 38 -20.77 -30.34 -6.63
C ARG A 38 -21.35 -30.21 -8.04
N ALA A 39 -22.67 -30.27 -8.17
CA ALA A 39 -23.36 -30.07 -9.44
C ALA A 39 -23.16 -28.63 -9.94
N LYS A 40 -23.40 -27.62 -9.10
CA LYS A 40 -23.20 -26.20 -9.44
C LYS A 40 -21.74 -25.88 -9.79
N MET A 41 -20.79 -26.46 -9.05
CA MET A 41 -19.36 -26.38 -9.33
C MET A 41 -19.07 -26.99 -10.71
N SER A 42 -19.53 -28.21 -10.96
CA SER A 42 -19.34 -28.88 -12.26
C SER A 42 -19.93 -28.08 -13.42
N GLU A 43 -21.11 -27.48 -13.22
CA GLU A 43 -21.80 -26.64 -14.21
C GLU A 43 -21.08 -25.31 -14.46
N THR A 44 -20.62 -24.65 -13.41
CA THR A 44 -19.88 -23.38 -13.51
C THR A 44 -18.53 -23.60 -14.21
N LEU A 45 -17.88 -24.73 -13.94
CA LEU A 45 -16.63 -25.14 -14.58
C LEU A 45 -16.81 -25.54 -16.05
N SER A 46 -18.00 -26.00 -16.46
CA SER A 46 -18.28 -26.37 -17.85
C SER A 46 -18.75 -25.20 -18.71
N THR A 47 -19.39 -24.18 -18.11
CA THR A 47 -19.84 -22.97 -18.82
C THR A 47 -18.71 -21.96 -19.06
N GLU A 48 -17.66 -21.96 -18.23
CA GLU A 48 -16.43 -21.18 -18.44
C GLU A 48 -15.47 -21.81 -19.48
N SER A 49 -15.94 -22.60 -20.46
CA SER A 49 -15.16 -23.49 -21.35
C SER A 49 -14.16 -22.84 -22.34
N SER A 50 -13.84 -21.54 -22.17
CA SER A 50 -12.60 -20.95 -22.73
C SER A 50 -11.51 -20.73 -21.66
N THR A 51 -11.73 -21.19 -20.43
CA THR A 51 -10.79 -21.17 -19.32
C THR A 51 -10.52 -22.59 -18.83
N PRO A 52 -9.27 -22.94 -18.51
CA PRO A 52 -8.95 -24.27 -18.00
C PRO A 52 -9.79 -24.55 -16.76
N SER A 53 -10.48 -25.70 -16.74
CA SER A 53 -11.21 -26.22 -15.58
C SER A 53 -10.40 -25.94 -14.31
N VAL A 54 -10.98 -25.24 -13.33
CA VAL A 54 -10.31 -24.87 -12.07
C VAL A 54 -9.58 -26.08 -11.50
N SER A 55 -8.28 -25.90 -11.22
CA SER A 55 -7.40 -27.01 -10.86
C SER A 55 -7.85 -27.72 -9.57
N GLU A 56 -7.45 -28.98 -9.41
CA GLU A 56 -7.77 -29.77 -8.20
C GLU A 56 -7.34 -29.07 -6.90
N ALA A 57 -6.20 -28.38 -6.92
CA ALA A 57 -5.72 -27.59 -5.78
C ALA A 57 -6.71 -26.49 -5.36
N TRP A 58 -7.41 -25.87 -6.31
CA TRP A 58 -8.44 -24.86 -6.03
C TRP A 58 -9.74 -25.48 -5.57
N LYS A 59 -10.16 -26.63 -6.13
CA LYS A 59 -11.34 -27.36 -5.67
C LYS A 59 -11.24 -27.69 -4.18
N VAL A 60 -10.08 -28.14 -3.72
CA VAL A 60 -9.82 -28.41 -2.29
C VAL A 60 -9.99 -27.15 -1.44
N LYS A 61 -9.49 -25.99 -1.88
CA LYS A 61 -9.67 -24.73 -1.14
C LYS A 61 -11.14 -24.31 -1.10
N PHE A 62 -11.85 -24.47 -2.21
CA PHE A 62 -13.26 -24.11 -2.33
C PHE A 62 -14.14 -24.98 -1.44
N ASP A 63 -13.85 -26.28 -1.36
CA ASP A 63 -14.50 -27.20 -0.42
C ASP A 63 -14.34 -26.74 1.03
N ILE A 64 -13.11 -26.35 1.43
CA ILE A 64 -12.85 -25.87 2.80
C ILE A 64 -13.61 -24.57 3.06
N LEU A 65 -13.55 -23.60 2.14
CA LEU A 65 -14.23 -22.30 2.25
C LEU A 65 -15.77 -22.46 2.31
N GLN A 66 -16.33 -23.37 1.52
CA GLN A 66 -17.75 -23.69 1.57
C GLN A 66 -18.14 -24.31 2.91
N LYS A 67 -17.36 -25.28 3.40
CA LYS A 67 -17.61 -25.96 4.68
C LYS A 67 -17.69 -24.99 5.87
N MET A 68 -16.89 -23.93 5.86
CA MET A 68 -16.92 -22.87 6.90
C MET A 68 -17.96 -21.76 6.64
N GLY A 69 -18.83 -21.93 5.64
CA GLY A 69 -19.90 -20.97 5.34
C GLY A 69 -19.42 -19.67 4.71
N ALA A 70 -18.21 -19.61 4.15
CA ALA A 70 -17.68 -18.41 3.46
C ALA A 70 -18.48 -18.06 2.17
N GLY A 71 -19.42 -18.91 1.78
CA GLY A 71 -20.39 -18.68 0.72
C GLY A 71 -21.53 -17.72 1.07
N GLU A 72 -21.79 -17.47 2.35
CA GLU A 72 -22.91 -16.62 2.80
C GLU A 72 -22.44 -15.40 3.59
N GLN A 73 -21.22 -15.45 4.10
CA GLN A 73 -20.66 -14.40 4.94
C GLN A 73 -19.23 -14.04 4.55
N PHE A 74 -18.79 -12.87 4.99
CA PHE A 74 -17.43 -12.41 4.78
C PHE A 74 -16.40 -13.28 5.52
N LEU A 75 -15.18 -13.36 4.98
CA LEU A 75 -14.14 -14.28 5.45
C LEU A 75 -13.89 -14.20 6.96
N TYR A 76 -13.74 -13.00 7.53
CA TYR A 76 -13.46 -12.84 8.96
C TYR A 76 -14.58 -13.37 9.86
N LYS A 77 -15.84 -13.29 9.41
CA LYS A 77 -16.98 -13.86 10.15
C LYS A 77 -17.00 -15.37 10.02
N ALA A 78 -16.74 -15.91 8.83
CA ALA A 78 -16.63 -17.35 8.59
C ALA A 78 -15.48 -17.99 9.41
N MET A 79 -14.36 -17.27 9.60
CA MET A 79 -13.26 -17.74 10.45
C MET A 79 -13.61 -17.80 11.95
N GLY A 80 -14.73 -17.20 12.38
CA GLY A 80 -15.25 -17.35 13.73
C GLY A 80 -16.08 -18.61 13.97
N SER A 81 -16.45 -19.33 12.90
CA SER A 81 -17.42 -20.43 12.96
C SER A 81 -16.87 -21.69 13.66
N ALA A 82 -17.77 -22.55 14.14
CA ALA A 82 -17.40 -23.82 14.76
C ALA A 82 -16.69 -24.75 13.76
N GLU A 83 -17.10 -24.70 12.49
CA GLU A 83 -16.53 -25.47 11.39
C GLU A 83 -15.09 -25.03 11.10
N TYR A 84 -14.80 -23.73 11.09
CA TYR A 84 -13.43 -23.24 10.95
C TYR A 84 -12.55 -23.68 12.13
N LYS A 85 -13.07 -23.61 13.37
CA LYS A 85 -12.38 -24.08 14.57
C LYS A 85 -12.16 -25.60 14.59
N GLY A 86 -12.94 -26.36 13.83
CA GLY A 86 -12.76 -27.80 13.64
C GLY A 86 -11.71 -28.17 12.58
N LEU A 87 -11.27 -27.23 11.73
CA LEU A 87 -10.27 -27.51 10.70
C LEU A 87 -8.90 -27.79 11.31
N SER A 88 -8.15 -28.69 10.67
CA SER A 88 -6.74 -28.92 11.00
C SER A 88 -5.88 -27.69 10.66
N PHE A 89 -4.72 -27.55 11.31
CA PHE A 89 -3.78 -26.46 11.04
C PHE A 89 -3.40 -26.36 9.55
N ARG A 90 -3.21 -27.52 8.90
CA ARG A 90 -2.88 -27.60 7.46
C ARG A 90 -4.02 -27.10 6.58
N GLU A 91 -5.28 -27.39 6.92
CA GLU A 91 -6.44 -26.90 6.17
C GLU A 91 -6.60 -25.39 6.32
N ARG A 92 -6.41 -24.86 7.54
CA ARG A 92 -6.44 -23.41 7.78
C ARG A 92 -5.38 -22.69 6.97
N ASN A 93 -4.11 -23.12 7.07
CA ASN A 93 -3.02 -22.49 6.31
C ASN A 93 -3.26 -22.49 4.79
N LYS A 94 -3.91 -23.52 4.23
CA LYS A 94 -4.23 -23.58 2.78
C LYS A 94 -5.17 -22.47 2.31
N ILE A 95 -6.08 -22.03 3.17
CA ILE A 95 -7.08 -20.99 2.82
C ILE A 95 -6.70 -19.61 3.34
N SER A 96 -5.97 -19.52 4.45
CA SER A 96 -5.63 -18.26 5.13
C SER A 96 -4.53 -17.45 4.45
N PHE A 97 -3.67 -18.06 3.64
CA PHE A 97 -2.57 -17.34 3.00
C PHE A 97 -2.34 -17.80 1.55
N ASN A 98 -2.08 -16.83 0.68
CA ASN A 98 -1.74 -17.03 -0.72
C ASN A 98 -0.44 -16.30 -1.03
N ILE A 99 0.65 -17.06 -1.16
CA ILE A 99 2.00 -16.51 -1.39
C ILE A 99 2.11 -15.73 -2.70
N LEU A 100 1.40 -16.17 -3.75
CA LEU A 100 1.42 -15.47 -5.03
C LEU A 100 0.68 -14.12 -4.92
N ALA A 101 -0.43 -14.08 -4.19
CA ALA A 101 -1.12 -12.82 -3.93
C ALA A 101 -0.33 -11.89 -2.99
N PHE A 102 0.49 -12.45 -2.09
CA PHE A 102 1.43 -11.66 -1.30
C PHE A 102 2.48 -10.98 -2.18
N LEU A 103 3.13 -11.74 -3.08
CA LEU A 103 4.22 -11.22 -3.91
C LEU A 103 3.73 -10.29 -5.03
N PHE A 104 2.57 -10.59 -5.62
CA PHE A 104 2.07 -9.87 -6.80
C PHE A 104 0.89 -8.92 -6.50
N GLY A 105 0.35 -8.90 -5.28
CA GLY A 105 -0.70 -7.98 -4.85
C GLY A 105 -1.88 -7.92 -5.84
N SER A 106 -2.24 -6.70 -6.26
CA SER A 106 -3.31 -6.46 -7.24
C SER A 106 -3.08 -7.13 -8.60
N LEU A 107 -1.82 -7.33 -9.03
CA LEU A 107 -1.51 -8.03 -10.29
C LEU A 107 -1.98 -9.49 -10.25
N TYR A 108 -1.93 -10.12 -9.07
CA TYR A 108 -2.50 -11.45 -8.87
C TYR A 108 -4.01 -11.46 -9.15
N TYR A 109 -4.73 -10.45 -8.68
CA TYR A 109 -6.17 -10.34 -8.90
C TYR A 109 -6.51 -10.16 -10.38
N PHE A 110 -5.74 -9.35 -11.12
CA PHE A 110 -5.90 -9.23 -12.57
C PHE A 110 -5.66 -10.57 -13.28
N SER A 111 -4.62 -11.33 -12.88
CA SER A 111 -4.35 -12.67 -13.44
C SER A 111 -5.50 -13.66 -13.24
N LYS A 112 -6.26 -13.49 -12.15
CA LYS A 112 -7.47 -14.28 -11.83
C LYS A 112 -8.76 -13.70 -12.40
N LYS A 113 -8.64 -12.72 -13.31
CA LYS A 113 -9.77 -12.01 -13.93
C LYS A 113 -10.69 -11.35 -12.86
N MET A 114 -10.17 -11.04 -11.66
CA MET A 114 -10.86 -10.32 -10.58
C MET A 114 -10.59 -8.82 -10.71
N TRP A 115 -10.86 -8.25 -11.87
CA TRP A 115 -10.37 -6.92 -12.26
C TRP A 115 -10.89 -5.79 -11.37
N ALA A 116 -12.18 -5.81 -10.99
CA ALA A 116 -12.77 -4.77 -10.17
C ALA A 116 -12.14 -4.74 -8.76
N LYS A 117 -12.02 -5.91 -8.10
CA LYS A 117 -11.32 -6.03 -6.81
C LYS A 117 -9.84 -5.64 -6.93
N GLY A 118 -9.14 -6.12 -7.96
CA GLY A 118 -7.73 -5.77 -8.19
C GLY A 118 -7.50 -4.26 -8.33
N ALA A 119 -8.38 -3.57 -9.07
CA ALA A 119 -8.29 -2.14 -9.25
C ALA A 119 -8.67 -1.35 -7.99
N ALA A 120 -9.65 -1.83 -7.21
CA ALA A 120 -9.98 -1.27 -5.91
C ALA A 120 -8.81 -1.40 -4.91
N ILE A 121 -8.16 -2.56 -4.85
CA ILE A 121 -6.96 -2.76 -4.01
C ILE A 121 -5.86 -1.80 -4.43
N LEU A 122 -5.57 -1.71 -5.74
CA LEU A 122 -4.54 -0.81 -6.26
C LEU A 122 -4.79 0.65 -5.87
N GLY A 123 -6.03 1.13 -6.04
CA GLY A 123 -6.40 2.48 -5.65
C GLY A 123 -6.29 2.72 -4.15
N VAL A 124 -6.65 1.74 -3.30
CA VAL A 124 -6.46 1.82 -1.85
C VAL A 124 -4.98 1.82 -1.48
N THR A 125 -4.15 1.02 -2.15
CA THR A 125 -2.69 1.02 -1.94
C THR A 125 -2.10 2.41 -2.20
N TRP A 126 -2.47 3.06 -3.29
CA TRP A 126 -1.99 4.42 -3.60
C TRP A 126 -2.62 5.49 -2.72
N ALA A 127 -3.87 5.34 -2.29
CA ALA A 127 -4.48 6.23 -1.31
C ALA A 127 -3.79 6.12 0.06
N LEU A 128 -3.45 4.90 0.49
CA LEU A 128 -2.66 4.67 1.71
C LEU A 128 -1.26 5.27 1.58
N ALA A 129 -0.59 5.08 0.44
CA ALA A 129 0.71 5.71 0.17
C ALA A 129 0.61 7.23 0.26
N THR A 130 -0.42 7.83 -0.34
CA THR A 130 -0.67 9.28 -0.27
C THR A 130 -0.83 9.74 1.18
N LEU A 131 -1.60 9.00 1.98
CA LEU A 131 -1.80 9.30 3.39
C LEU A 131 -0.50 9.19 4.20
N LEU A 132 0.29 8.15 3.97
CA LEU A 132 1.57 7.97 4.65
C LEU A 132 2.52 9.11 4.31
N THR A 133 2.70 9.44 3.03
CA THR A 133 3.56 10.56 2.60
C THR A 133 3.09 11.90 3.16
N LEU A 134 1.79 12.15 3.23
CA LEU A 134 1.25 13.34 3.89
C LEU A 134 1.60 13.38 5.38
N VAL A 135 1.53 12.24 6.08
CA VAL A 135 1.97 12.16 7.48
C VAL A 135 3.45 12.46 7.58
N GLU A 136 4.32 11.85 6.75
CA GLU A 136 5.76 12.13 6.74
C GLU A 136 6.05 13.63 6.63
N PHE A 137 5.35 14.33 5.73
CA PHE A 137 5.49 15.77 5.57
C PHE A 137 5.03 16.58 6.77
N ILE A 138 3.96 16.17 7.45
CA ILE A 138 3.41 16.91 8.59
C ILE A 138 4.27 16.74 9.84
N ILE A 139 4.80 15.53 10.09
CA ILE A 139 5.49 15.20 11.34
C ILE A 139 7.01 15.03 11.19
N GLY A 140 7.57 15.17 9.99
CA GLY A 140 9.01 15.05 9.74
C GLY A 140 9.58 13.64 9.97
N PHE A 141 8.72 12.61 9.93
CA PHE A 141 9.10 11.21 10.15
C PHE A 141 9.14 10.47 8.81
N GLU A 142 10.19 9.69 8.54
CA GLU A 142 10.24 8.82 7.35
C GLU A 142 9.74 7.41 7.70
N PHE A 143 8.69 6.92 7.03
CA PHE A 143 8.29 5.53 7.14
C PHE A 143 9.26 4.63 6.37
N PRO A 144 9.54 3.42 6.87
CA PRO A 144 10.33 2.46 6.11
C PRO A 144 9.56 2.09 4.82
N ALA A 145 10.27 1.93 3.70
CA ALA A 145 9.68 1.68 2.37
C ALA A 145 8.66 0.52 2.35
N VAL A 146 8.84 -0.46 3.24
CA VAL A 146 7.93 -1.60 3.39
C VAL A 146 6.52 -1.23 3.87
N ALA A 147 6.36 -0.13 4.60
CA ALA A 147 5.07 0.34 5.10
C ALA A 147 4.09 0.68 3.97
N TYR A 148 4.60 1.10 2.81
CA TYR A 148 3.81 1.51 1.65
C TYR A 148 3.12 0.36 0.93
N TRP A 149 3.71 -0.85 0.95
CA TRP A 149 3.24 -1.95 0.11
C TRP A 149 2.92 -3.25 0.88
N ILE A 150 3.57 -3.49 2.03
CA ILE A 150 3.32 -4.71 2.84
C ILE A 150 1.86 -4.81 3.29
N PRO A 151 1.20 -3.77 3.85
CA PRO A 151 -0.19 -3.89 4.29
C PRO A 151 -1.13 -4.37 3.18
N SER A 152 -0.99 -3.80 1.97
CA SER A 152 -1.77 -4.21 0.80
C SER A 152 -1.46 -5.65 0.36
N SER A 153 -0.20 -6.05 0.45
CA SER A 153 0.25 -7.41 0.09
C SER A 153 -0.26 -8.47 1.06
N VAL A 154 -0.23 -8.16 2.37
CA VAL A 154 -0.81 -9.02 3.41
C VAL A 154 -2.33 -9.14 3.21
N PHE A 155 -3.01 -8.04 2.92
CA PHE A 155 -4.45 -8.04 2.61
C PHE A 155 -4.77 -8.95 1.42
N CYS A 156 -4.03 -8.80 0.31
CA CYS A 156 -4.16 -9.69 -0.86
C CYS A 156 -3.89 -11.16 -0.50
N ALA A 157 -2.84 -11.43 0.26
CA ALA A 157 -2.49 -12.79 0.66
C ALA A 157 -3.59 -13.47 1.47
N GLN A 158 -4.24 -12.74 2.36
CA GLN A 158 -5.31 -13.25 3.21
C GLN A 158 -6.62 -13.47 2.45
N LEU A 159 -6.98 -12.56 1.55
CA LEU A 159 -8.29 -12.57 0.91
C LEU A 159 -8.33 -13.24 -0.47
N ALA A 160 -7.21 -13.37 -1.18
CA ALA A 160 -7.23 -13.84 -2.58
C ALA A 160 -7.86 -15.23 -2.78
N ASN A 161 -7.68 -16.16 -1.83
CA ASN A 161 -8.31 -17.47 -1.90
C ASN A 161 -9.84 -17.37 -1.78
N TYR A 162 -10.31 -16.54 -0.83
CA TYR A 162 -11.72 -16.26 -0.60
C TYR A 162 -12.34 -15.50 -1.78
N ASP A 163 -11.68 -14.46 -2.26
CA ASP A 163 -12.19 -13.64 -3.35
C ASP A 163 -12.33 -14.43 -4.65
N TYR A 164 -11.35 -15.30 -4.94
CA TYR A 164 -11.42 -16.16 -6.10
C TYR A 164 -12.54 -17.20 -5.97
N PHE A 165 -12.74 -17.76 -4.77
CA PHE A 165 -13.89 -18.61 -4.47
C PHE A 165 -15.22 -17.88 -4.70
N ARG A 166 -15.38 -16.66 -4.17
CA ARG A 166 -16.58 -15.84 -4.33
C ARG A 166 -16.86 -15.52 -5.79
N LYS A 167 -15.82 -15.20 -6.55
CA LYS A 167 -15.93 -14.95 -7.97
C LYS A 167 -16.42 -16.19 -8.72
N VAL A 168 -15.74 -17.32 -8.56
CA VAL A 168 -16.08 -18.53 -9.32
C VAL A 168 -17.46 -19.05 -8.91
N MET A 169 -17.78 -19.10 -7.62
CA MET A 169 -19.00 -19.77 -7.14
C MET A 169 -20.26 -18.90 -7.15
N TYR A 170 -20.10 -17.58 -7.10
CA TYR A 170 -21.19 -16.63 -6.94
C TYR A 170 -21.18 -15.51 -7.99
N GLY A 171 -20.23 -15.51 -8.93
CA GLY A 171 -20.09 -14.43 -9.90
C GLY A 171 -19.80 -13.07 -9.25
N GLU A 172 -19.26 -13.07 -8.03
CA GLU A 172 -19.06 -11.84 -7.28
C GLU A 172 -17.96 -10.99 -7.91
N ASN A 173 -18.34 -9.81 -8.42
CA ASN A 173 -17.41 -8.85 -9.02
C ASN A 173 -16.79 -7.91 -7.98
N MET A 174 -17.51 -7.55 -6.92
CA MET A 174 -17.06 -6.60 -5.89
C MET A 174 -17.60 -7.00 -4.51
N TRP A 175 -16.91 -6.62 -3.45
CA TRP A 175 -17.33 -6.91 -2.08
C TRP A 175 -18.64 -6.20 -1.71
N GLY A 176 -19.46 -6.85 -0.87
CA GLY A 176 -20.64 -6.23 -0.30
C GLY A 176 -20.29 -5.01 0.56
N GLY A 177 -21.10 -3.95 0.47
CA GLY A 177 -20.89 -2.69 1.20
C GLY A 177 -19.91 -1.72 0.55
N TRP A 178 -19.19 -2.13 -0.50
CA TRP A 178 -18.36 -1.22 -1.28
C TRP A 178 -19.20 -0.40 -2.27
N PRO A 179 -18.75 0.83 -2.61
CA PRO A 179 -19.44 1.67 -3.58
C PRO A 179 -19.68 0.93 -4.90
N SER A 180 -20.95 0.89 -5.35
CA SER A 180 -21.35 0.18 -6.58
C SER A 180 -20.65 0.69 -7.84
N MET A 181 -20.12 1.92 -7.80
CA MET A 181 -19.30 2.49 -8.87
C MET A 181 -18.05 1.67 -9.16
N LEU A 182 -17.42 1.06 -8.14
CA LEU A 182 -16.20 0.26 -8.29
C LEU A 182 -16.44 -1.08 -8.99
N SER A 183 -17.68 -1.57 -8.99
CA SER A 183 -18.09 -2.74 -9.78
C SER A 183 -18.19 -2.44 -11.28
N LYS A 184 -18.22 -1.16 -11.67
CA LYS A 184 -18.30 -0.73 -13.07
C LYS A 184 -16.90 -0.35 -13.59
N PRO A 185 -16.63 -0.50 -14.90
CA PRO A 185 -15.32 -0.15 -15.48
C PRO A 185 -14.89 1.29 -15.17
N VAL A 186 -15.83 2.24 -15.22
CA VAL A 186 -15.56 3.66 -14.95
C VAL A 186 -15.00 3.88 -13.55
N GLY A 187 -15.62 3.28 -12.51
CA GLY A 187 -15.13 3.44 -11.14
C GLY A 187 -13.86 2.63 -10.89
N ALA A 188 -13.79 1.40 -11.41
CA ALA A 188 -12.60 0.57 -11.27
C ALA A 188 -11.35 1.19 -11.90
N ILE A 189 -11.48 1.96 -12.98
CA ILE A 189 -10.35 2.67 -13.61
C ILE A 189 -10.16 4.05 -12.97
N GLY A 190 -11.24 4.80 -12.76
CA GLY A 190 -11.18 6.17 -12.27
C GLY A 190 -10.61 6.28 -10.85
N PHE A 191 -10.95 5.34 -9.96
CA PHE A 191 -10.46 5.35 -8.58
C PHE A 191 -8.93 5.22 -8.46
N PRO A 192 -8.27 4.18 -9.01
CA PRO A 192 -6.82 4.09 -8.96
C PRO A 192 -6.14 5.23 -9.71
N LEU A 193 -6.68 5.71 -10.84
CA LEU A 193 -6.10 6.87 -11.54
C LEU A 193 -6.14 8.14 -10.68
N LEU A 194 -7.27 8.41 -10.03
CA LEU A 194 -7.38 9.55 -9.12
C LEU A 194 -6.40 9.42 -7.94
N ALA A 195 -6.33 8.24 -7.32
CA ALA A 195 -5.38 7.99 -6.23
C ALA A 195 -3.92 8.18 -6.68
N LEU A 196 -3.59 7.75 -7.91
CA LEU A 196 -2.26 7.94 -8.49
C LEU A 196 -1.95 9.41 -8.73
N VAL A 197 -2.88 10.16 -9.32
CA VAL A 197 -2.71 11.61 -9.55
C VAL A 197 -2.52 12.35 -8.23
N LEU A 198 -3.29 12.00 -7.20
CA LEU A 198 -3.13 12.58 -5.87
C LEU A 198 -1.76 12.25 -5.27
N LEU A 199 -1.33 10.99 -5.35
CA LEU A 199 0.00 10.58 -4.89
C LEU A 199 1.11 11.37 -5.56
N PHE A 200 1.10 11.45 -6.90
CA PHE A 200 2.08 12.25 -7.63
C PHE A 200 2.00 13.73 -7.30
N GLY A 201 0.80 14.28 -7.15
CA GLY A 201 0.60 15.67 -6.73
C GLY A 201 1.25 15.97 -5.39
N ILE A 202 1.06 15.10 -4.40
CA ILE A 202 1.69 15.23 -3.08
C ILE A 202 3.21 15.13 -3.16
N VAL A 203 3.75 14.15 -3.90
CA VAL A 203 5.20 14.00 -4.05
C VAL A 203 5.83 15.22 -4.75
N MET A 204 5.16 15.78 -5.75
CA MET A 204 5.67 16.96 -6.49
C MET A 204 5.52 18.27 -5.74
N LEU A 205 4.52 18.40 -4.87
CA LEU A 205 4.27 19.60 -4.06
C LEU A 205 4.99 19.57 -2.70
N GLY A 206 5.57 18.43 -2.31
CA GLY A 206 6.31 18.30 -1.07
C GLY A 206 7.51 19.27 -1.04
N PRO A 207 7.87 19.81 0.14
CA PRO A 207 9.10 20.58 0.27
C PRO A 207 10.27 19.70 -0.15
N VAL A 208 11.16 20.22 -1.00
CA VAL A 208 12.37 19.51 -1.42
C VAL A 208 13.19 19.25 -0.15
N PRO A 209 13.42 17.99 0.24
CA PRO A 209 14.17 17.70 1.44
C PRO A 209 15.61 18.22 1.27
N VAL A 210 16.19 18.74 2.35
CA VAL A 210 17.62 19.11 2.38
C VAL A 210 18.41 17.85 2.00
N PRO A 211 19.34 17.91 1.03
CA PRO A 211 20.15 16.75 0.67
C PRO A 211 20.89 16.19 1.88
N LYS A 212 20.91 14.86 2.02
CA LYS A 212 21.60 14.19 3.12
C LYS A 212 23.13 14.36 2.97
N CYS A 213 23.85 14.24 4.08
CA CYS A 213 25.33 14.32 4.09
C CYS A 213 25.98 13.36 3.07
N SER A 214 25.42 12.16 2.90
CA SER A 214 25.92 11.11 2.01
C SER A 214 25.41 11.20 0.57
N ASP A 215 24.57 12.17 0.24
CA ASP A 215 23.98 12.25 -1.09
C ASP A 215 25.03 12.59 -2.15
N THR A 216 24.81 12.08 -3.36
CA THR A 216 25.76 12.25 -4.46
C THR A 216 25.91 13.73 -4.84
N GLU A 217 24.84 14.52 -4.75
CA GLU A 217 24.86 15.95 -5.02
C GLU A 217 25.71 16.71 -3.98
N THR A 218 25.51 16.42 -2.69
CA THR A 218 26.30 16.97 -1.58
C THR A 218 27.78 16.64 -1.73
N THR A 219 28.10 15.36 -1.93
CA THR A 219 29.49 14.89 -2.03
C THR A 219 30.17 15.42 -3.28
N ASN A 220 29.46 15.56 -4.41
CA ASN A 220 30.00 16.19 -5.61
C ASN A 220 30.29 17.69 -5.38
N LEU A 221 29.43 18.40 -4.65
CA LEU A 221 29.66 19.81 -4.33
C LEU A 221 30.89 19.98 -3.42
N ILE A 222 31.08 19.11 -2.43
CA ILE A 222 32.29 19.10 -1.58
C ILE A 222 33.55 18.89 -2.42
N LYS A 223 33.53 17.94 -3.36
CA LYS A 223 34.68 17.70 -4.27
C LYS A 223 34.98 18.93 -5.12
N GLN A 224 33.94 19.62 -5.63
CA GLN A 224 34.11 20.87 -6.38
C GLN A 224 34.68 22.00 -5.52
N ILE A 225 34.25 22.09 -4.25
CA ILE A 225 34.80 23.06 -3.28
C ILE A 225 36.29 22.76 -3.03
N ALA A 226 36.64 21.49 -2.79
CA ALA A 226 38.04 21.08 -2.58
C ALA A 226 38.93 21.33 -3.81
N ASP A 227 38.43 21.04 -5.02
CA ASP A 227 39.14 21.30 -6.28
C ASP A 227 39.39 22.81 -6.48
N ARG A 228 38.37 23.63 -6.21
CA ARG A 228 38.48 25.09 -6.28
C ARG A 228 39.50 25.62 -5.27
N GLU A 229 39.46 25.16 -4.03
CA GLU A 229 40.36 25.62 -2.99
C GLU A 229 41.81 25.20 -3.27
N MET A 230 42.02 23.98 -3.78
CA MET A 230 43.34 23.54 -4.23
C MET A 230 43.87 24.39 -5.39
N GLY A 231 43.02 24.73 -6.35
CA GLY A 231 43.37 25.63 -7.45
C GLY A 231 43.73 27.04 -6.98
N ASN A 232 43.05 27.55 -5.94
CA ASN A 232 43.36 28.84 -5.33
C ASN A 232 44.71 28.84 -4.61
N GLN A 233 45.05 27.75 -3.90
CA GLN A 233 46.28 27.67 -3.12
C GLN A 233 47.53 27.30 -3.96
N LEU A 234 47.39 26.40 -4.94
CA LEU A 234 48.51 25.84 -5.71
C LEU A 234 48.55 26.26 -7.19
N GLY A 235 47.52 26.96 -7.67
CA GLY A 235 47.38 27.37 -9.06
C GLY A 235 46.57 26.40 -9.92
N ALA A 236 46.00 26.91 -11.01
CA ALA A 236 44.99 26.22 -11.84
C ALA A 236 45.48 24.94 -12.55
N GLU A 237 46.79 24.71 -12.65
CA GLU A 237 47.34 23.46 -13.22
C GLU A 237 47.39 22.31 -12.19
N ALA A 238 47.41 22.63 -10.89
CA ALA A 238 47.51 21.64 -9.83
C ALA A 238 46.23 20.81 -9.66
N THR A 239 45.06 21.37 -9.97
CA THR A 239 43.75 20.69 -9.87
C THR A 239 43.68 19.43 -10.71
N LYS A 240 44.38 19.38 -11.85
CA LYS A 240 44.42 18.19 -12.74
C LYS A 240 45.25 17.03 -12.18
N MET A 241 46.06 17.28 -11.15
CA MET A 241 46.93 16.27 -10.54
C MET A 241 46.28 15.57 -9.34
N PHE A 242 45.10 16.03 -8.91
CA PHE A 242 44.41 15.50 -7.76
C PHE A 242 42.99 15.06 -8.10
N SER A 243 42.53 14.03 -7.41
CA SER A 243 41.13 13.61 -7.42
C SER A 243 40.67 13.37 -6.00
N TYR A 244 39.37 13.50 -5.77
CA TYR A 244 38.81 13.59 -4.42
C TYR A 244 37.78 12.49 -4.20
N THR A 245 37.91 11.78 -3.07
CA THR A 245 36.91 10.84 -2.58
C THR A 245 36.51 11.19 -1.16
N ILE A 246 35.26 10.94 -0.81
CA ILE A 246 34.75 11.24 0.52
C ILE A 246 34.34 9.92 1.16
N GLY A 247 34.98 9.60 2.27
CA GLY A 247 34.73 8.41 3.08
C GLY A 247 34.19 8.77 4.46
N ALA A 248 33.82 7.74 5.22
CA ALA A 248 33.43 7.85 6.63
C ALA A 248 32.39 8.97 6.94
N ILE A 249 31.45 9.19 6.01
CA ILE A 249 30.43 10.25 6.16
C ILE A 249 29.51 9.91 7.32
N ARG A 250 29.33 10.87 8.22
CA ARG A 250 28.39 10.79 9.35
C ARG A 250 27.66 12.12 9.55
N THR A 251 26.35 12.04 9.77
CA THR A 251 25.55 13.16 10.27
C THR A 251 25.79 13.29 11.77
N THR A 252 26.26 14.45 12.21
CA THR A 252 26.53 14.75 13.62
C THR A 252 25.36 15.43 14.30
N ASN A 253 24.58 16.22 13.56
CA ASN A 253 23.41 16.94 14.07
C ASN A 253 22.42 17.24 12.95
N THR A 254 21.16 17.49 13.32
CA THR A 254 20.10 17.93 12.42
C THR A 254 19.35 19.09 13.06
N ASN A 255 19.25 20.22 12.38
CA ASN A 255 18.47 21.36 12.84
C ASN A 255 16.98 21.10 12.60
N GLU A 256 16.20 20.97 13.67
CA GLU A 256 14.76 20.67 13.61
C GLU A 256 13.92 21.80 12.96
N GLN A 257 14.42 23.03 12.93
CA GLN A 257 13.68 24.17 12.37
C GLN A 257 13.89 24.32 10.87
N THR A 258 15.11 24.09 10.39
CA THR A 258 15.49 24.32 8.99
C THR A 258 15.71 23.02 8.21
N GLY A 259 15.79 21.88 8.88
CA GLY A 259 16.18 20.60 8.30
C GLY A 259 17.67 20.51 7.93
N ALA A 260 18.48 21.53 8.28
CA ALA A 260 19.90 21.56 7.95
C ALA A 260 20.67 20.44 8.65
N TYR A 261 21.65 19.86 7.97
CA TYR A 261 22.50 18.80 8.51
C TYR A 261 23.88 19.34 8.85
N GLU A 262 24.38 18.97 10.02
CA GLU A 262 25.79 19.06 10.34
C GLU A 262 26.42 17.68 10.11
N CYS A 263 27.56 17.67 9.43
CA CYS A 263 28.19 16.46 8.94
C CYS A 263 29.68 16.46 9.24
N ALA A 264 30.25 15.26 9.38
CA ALA A 264 31.68 15.02 9.40
C ALA A 264 32.03 13.90 8.43
N ALA A 265 33.20 13.99 7.78
CA ALA A 265 33.69 13.00 6.85
C ALA A 265 35.22 13.00 6.75
N GLU A 266 35.76 12.03 6.03
CA GLU A 266 37.17 11.97 5.66
C GLU A 266 37.30 12.26 4.16
N LEU A 267 38.05 13.30 3.80
CA LEU A 267 38.35 13.65 2.43
C LEU A 267 39.69 13.02 2.04
N SER A 268 39.66 12.07 1.12
CA SER A 268 40.88 11.50 0.53
C SER A 268 41.26 12.29 -0.73
N ILE A 269 42.47 12.84 -0.72
CA ILE A 269 43.09 13.51 -1.85
C ILE A 269 44.03 12.52 -2.52
N ILE A 270 43.71 12.12 -3.74
CA ILE A 270 44.42 11.09 -4.49
C ILE A 270 45.24 11.77 -5.59
N THR A 271 46.55 11.52 -5.58
CA THR A 271 47.46 12.06 -6.59
C THR A 271 47.37 11.22 -7.87
N SER A 272 47.05 11.83 -9.02
CA SER A 272 46.78 11.11 -10.27
C SER A 272 47.97 10.31 -10.80
N ASN A 273 49.21 10.73 -10.49
CA ASN A 273 50.42 10.11 -11.04
C ASN A 273 50.95 8.93 -10.20
N THR A 274 50.70 8.95 -8.89
CA THR A 274 51.23 7.92 -7.95
C THR A 274 50.14 7.05 -7.36
N GLY A 275 48.87 7.47 -7.45
CA GLY A 275 47.75 6.83 -6.75
C GLY A 275 47.82 6.96 -5.23
N GLN A 276 48.76 7.76 -4.70
CA GLN A 276 48.90 7.95 -3.26
C GLN A 276 47.74 8.82 -2.74
N ALA A 277 47.06 8.32 -1.72
CA ALA A 277 45.94 8.97 -1.06
C ALA A 277 46.37 9.55 0.30
N ASN A 278 46.04 10.81 0.54
CA ASN A 278 46.14 11.44 1.85
C ASN A 278 44.73 11.76 2.35
N GLU A 279 44.42 11.37 3.58
CA GLU A 279 43.09 11.56 4.16
C GLU A 279 43.12 12.70 5.18
N ILE A 280 42.18 13.64 5.06
CA ILE A 280 42.00 14.74 6.00
C ILE A 280 40.57 14.74 6.55
N PRO A 281 40.39 14.92 7.87
CA PRO A 281 39.06 15.03 8.46
C PRO A 281 38.46 16.40 8.10
N ILE A 282 37.21 16.39 7.63
CA ILE A 282 36.45 17.60 7.31
C ILE A 282 35.12 17.60 8.08
N THR A 283 34.64 18.80 8.39
CA THR A 283 33.26 19.02 8.82
C THR A 283 32.55 19.91 7.81
N TYR A 284 31.26 19.70 7.62
CA TYR A 284 30.49 20.53 6.71
C TYR A 284 29.03 20.62 7.12
N THR A 285 28.38 21.71 6.73
CA THR A 285 26.94 21.90 6.91
C THR A 285 26.24 21.86 5.57
N VAL A 286 25.02 21.31 5.54
CA VAL A 286 24.14 21.26 4.37
C VAL A 286 22.83 21.93 4.72
N GLU A 287 22.43 22.97 3.97
CA GLU A 287 21.23 23.74 4.25
C GLU A 287 20.51 24.14 2.96
N MET A 288 19.18 24.24 3.01
CA MET A 288 18.38 24.71 1.87
C MET A 288 18.36 26.23 1.81
N ALA A 289 18.43 26.78 0.61
CA ALA A 289 18.20 28.19 0.35
C ALA A 289 16.71 28.55 0.56
N ASP A 290 16.42 29.82 0.87
CA ASP A 290 15.07 30.33 1.06
C ASP A 290 14.12 30.09 -0.14
N ASN A 291 14.69 29.94 -1.34
CA ASN A 291 13.92 29.63 -2.55
C ASN A 291 13.43 28.18 -2.63
N GLY A 292 13.89 27.30 -1.73
CA GLY A 292 13.55 25.88 -1.68
C GLY A 292 14.01 25.05 -2.87
N LYS A 293 14.87 25.59 -3.74
CA LYS A 293 15.34 24.96 -4.99
C LYS A 293 16.85 24.74 -5.03
N GLU A 294 17.59 25.56 -4.29
CA GLU A 294 19.03 25.48 -4.18
C GLU A 294 19.41 25.09 -2.75
N PHE A 295 20.58 24.49 -2.59
CA PHE A 295 21.14 24.17 -1.29
C PHE A 295 22.59 24.62 -1.22
N TYR A 296 23.05 24.91 -0.02
CA TYR A 296 24.41 25.32 0.26
C TYR A 296 25.15 24.23 1.03
N VAL A 297 26.42 24.09 0.71
CA VAL A 297 27.36 23.27 1.47
C VAL A 297 28.51 24.14 1.92
N SER A 298 28.69 24.25 3.23
CA SER A 298 29.81 24.99 3.83
C SER A 298 30.79 24.01 4.44
N VAL A 299 32.00 23.91 3.87
CA VAL A 299 33.04 22.97 4.31
C VAL A 299 34.08 23.68 5.16
N LEU A 300 34.47 23.04 6.27
CA LEU A 300 35.51 23.48 7.19
C LEU A 300 36.63 22.42 7.23
N GLY A 301 37.89 22.87 7.29
CA GLY A 301 39.07 22.01 7.32
C GLY A 301 39.76 21.77 5.96
N LEU A 302 39.50 22.62 4.97
CA LEU A 302 40.19 22.67 3.67
C LEU A 302 41.23 23.80 3.64
#